data_AF-A0AAW4BUA6-F1
#
_entry.id   AF-A0AAW4BUA6-F1
#
_cell.length_a   1.000
_cell.length_b   1.000
_cell.length_c   1.000
_cell.angle_alpha   90.00
_cell.angle_beta   90.00
_cell.angle_gamma   90.00
#
_symmetry.space_group_name_H-M   'P 1'
#
loop_
_entity.id
_entity.type
_entity.pdbx_description
1 polymer ?
#
loop_
_entity_poly.entity_id
_entity_poly.type
_entity_poly.pdbx_seq_one_letter_code
_entity_poly.pdbx_strand_id
1 'polypeptide(L)'
;MSKSHGPAFKKAVIDLDVCPLCRGRAVTKGLFHELPCDRCNASGWVVAATGEALALDELVTQLSMRLRAALRQIEQLKNPQASGPEATYQESNRRGAGGTNYTGD
;
A
#
# COMPACT_ATOMS: atom_id res chain seq x y z
N MET A 1 30.24 14.91 13.94
CA MET A 1 29.15 15.34 13.02
C MET A 1 29.35 14.69 11.67
N SER A 2 28.65 13.59 11.39
CA SER A 2 28.66 12.98 10.06
C SER A 2 27.72 13.78 9.15
N LYS A 3 28.29 14.49 8.17
CA LYS A 3 27.51 15.16 7.13
C LYS A 3 26.95 14.08 6.20
N SER A 4 25.67 13.77 6.32
CA SER A 4 24.97 12.91 5.37
C SER A 4 24.73 13.74 4.11
N HIS A 5 25.55 13.53 3.08
CA HIS A 5 25.38 14.15 1.77
C HIS A 5 24.70 13.15 0.84
N GLY A 6 23.49 13.48 0.39
CA GLY A 6 22.73 12.71 -0.59
C GLY A 6 21.25 12.55 -0.21
N PRO A 7 20.36 12.39 -1.18
CA PRO A 7 18.97 12.02 -0.92
C PRO A 7 18.92 10.66 -0.18
N ALA A 8 17.95 10.49 0.71
CA ALA A 8 17.80 9.26 1.48
C ALA A 8 17.68 8.03 0.56
N PHE A 9 18.26 6.89 0.97
CA PHE A 9 18.21 5.62 0.23
C PHE A 9 16.78 5.13 -0.07
N LYS A 10 15.80 5.56 0.73
CA LYS A 10 14.38 5.31 0.53
C LYS A 10 13.61 6.59 0.83
N LYS A 11 12.58 6.87 0.04
CA LYS A 11 11.57 7.88 0.39
C LYS A 11 10.90 7.48 1.70
N ALA A 12 10.83 8.42 2.64
CA ALA A 12 10.16 8.19 3.92
C ALA A 12 8.67 7.97 3.68
N VAL A 13 8.07 6.99 4.38
CA VAL A 13 6.62 6.82 4.38
C VAL A 13 6.06 7.85 5.36
N ILE A 14 5.27 8.79 4.85
CA ILE A 14 4.57 9.78 5.67
C ILE A 14 3.27 9.15 6.14
N ASP A 15 2.94 9.35 7.42
CA ASP A 15 1.66 8.92 7.92
C ASP A 15 0.55 9.85 7.41
N LEU A 16 -0.47 9.26 6.80
CA LEU A 16 -1.58 9.97 6.18
C LEU A 16 -2.89 9.60 6.84
N ASP A 17 -3.70 10.60 7.12
CA ASP A 17 -5.05 10.45 7.63
C ASP A 17 -6.09 10.89 6.60
N VAL A 18 -7.31 10.41 6.77
CA VAL A 18 -8.45 10.76 5.92
C VAL A 18 -8.73 12.25 6.06
N CYS A 19 -8.82 12.95 4.93
CA CYS A 19 -9.12 14.38 4.94
C CYS A 19 -10.47 14.64 5.64
N PRO A 20 -10.52 15.44 6.72
CA PRO A 20 -11.74 15.64 7.49
C PRO A 20 -12.80 16.45 6.72
N LEU A 21 -12.39 17.24 5.71
CA LEU A 21 -13.30 18.05 4.91
C LEU A 21 -14.08 17.23 3.89
N CYS A 22 -13.41 16.41 3.07
CA CYS A 22 -14.07 15.58 2.06
C CYS A 22 -14.38 14.16 2.55
N ARG A 23 -13.89 13.77 3.73
CA ARG A 23 -14.00 12.43 4.32
C ARG A 23 -13.44 11.34 3.40
N GLY A 24 -12.29 11.63 2.80
CA GLY A 24 -11.60 10.69 1.90
C GLY A 24 -12.16 10.63 0.48
N ARG A 25 -13.27 11.30 0.18
CA ARG A 25 -13.89 11.26 -1.15
C ARG A 25 -13.13 12.03 -2.23
N ALA A 26 -12.09 12.77 -1.87
CA ALA A 26 -11.35 13.69 -2.76
C ALA A 26 -12.18 14.85 -3.34
N VAL A 27 -13.49 14.88 -3.12
CA VAL A 27 -14.41 15.91 -3.61
C VAL A 27 -15.32 16.44 -2.52
N THR A 28 -15.77 17.69 -2.69
CA THR A 28 -16.80 18.34 -1.88
C THR A 28 -18.04 18.59 -2.72
N LYS A 29 -19.23 18.54 -2.09
CA LYS A 29 -20.50 18.77 -2.79
C LYS A 29 -20.75 20.27 -2.94
N GLY A 30 -20.68 20.77 -4.18
CA GLY A 30 -21.16 22.10 -4.53
C GLY A 30 -22.68 22.13 -4.71
N LEU A 31 -23.20 23.26 -5.20
CA LEU A 31 -24.65 23.44 -5.39
C LEU A 31 -25.22 22.51 -6.48
N PHE A 32 -24.43 22.22 -7.53
CA PHE A 32 -24.88 21.44 -8.68
C PHE A 32 -23.92 20.31 -9.11
N HIS A 33 -22.69 20.29 -8.61
CA HIS A 33 -21.66 19.33 -9.00
C HIS A 33 -20.67 19.07 -7.86
N GLU A 34 -19.91 17.99 -7.98
CA GLU A 34 -18.78 17.72 -7.11
C GLU A 34 -17.58 18.57 -7.55
N LEU A 35 -16.94 19.20 -6.56
CA LEU A 35 -15.74 20.00 -6.76
C LEU A 35 -14.54 19.26 -6.16
N PRO A 36 -13.37 19.30 -6.81
CA PRO A 36 -12.13 18.81 -6.21
C PRO A 36 -11.93 19.41 -4.83
N CYS A 37 -11.54 18.59 -3.85
CA CYS A 37 -11.31 19.07 -2.49
C CYS A 37 -9.94 19.74 -2.39
N ASP A 38 -9.93 21.07 -2.35
CA ASP A 38 -8.71 21.88 -2.28
C ASP A 38 -7.87 21.60 -1.03
N ARG A 39 -8.51 21.28 0.11
CA ARG A 39 -7.81 21.00 1.38
C ARG A 39 -6.86 19.80 1.30
N CYS A 40 -7.09 18.86 0.39
CA CYS A 40 -6.30 17.64 0.29
C CYS A 40 -5.72 17.42 -1.11
N ASN A 41 -5.64 18.47 -1.94
CA ASN A 41 -5.23 18.36 -3.34
C ASN A 41 -6.00 17.26 -4.08
N ALA A 42 -7.31 17.16 -3.81
CA ALA A 42 -8.20 16.14 -4.37
C ALA A 42 -7.68 14.68 -4.24
N SER A 43 -6.96 14.37 -3.17
CA SER A 43 -6.48 13.00 -2.91
C SER A 43 -7.35 12.24 -1.91
N GLY A 44 -8.07 12.96 -1.05
CA GLY A 44 -8.73 12.39 0.12
C GLY A 44 -7.81 12.20 1.35
N TRP A 45 -6.53 12.59 1.26
CA TRP A 45 -5.53 12.35 2.30
C TRP A 45 -4.83 13.65 2.74
N VAL A 46 -4.49 13.73 4.02
CA VAL A 46 -3.71 14.80 4.64
C VAL A 46 -2.63 14.19 5.54
N VAL A 47 -1.61 14.96 5.92
CA VAL A 47 -0.60 14.50 6.89
C VAL A 47 -1.30 14.25 8.23
N ALA A 48 -1.15 13.05 8.81
CA ALA A 48 -1.83 12.69 10.06
C ALA A 48 -1.46 13.61 11.23
N ALA A 49 -0.19 14.01 11.31
CA ALA A 49 0.31 14.84 12.41
C ALA A 49 -0.18 16.30 12.38
N THR A 50 -0.41 16.87 11.19
CA THR A 50 -0.73 18.31 11.04
C THR A 50 -2.12 18.58 10.47
N GLY A 51 -2.73 17.59 9.81
CA GLY A 51 -3.99 17.76 9.07
C GLY A 51 -3.86 18.61 7.80
N GLU A 52 -2.63 18.86 7.34
CA GLU A 52 -2.32 19.67 6.16
C GLU A 52 -2.17 18.84 4.89
N ALA A 53 -2.38 19.48 3.73
CA ALA A 53 -2.12 18.88 2.43
C ALA A 53 -0.61 18.64 2.24
N LEU A 54 -0.26 17.53 1.60
CA LEU A 54 1.09 17.30 1.13
C LEU A 54 1.33 18.09 -0.16
N ALA A 55 2.59 18.49 -0.39
CA ALA A 55 3.03 18.93 -1.72
C ALA A 55 2.68 17.86 -2.78
N LEU A 56 2.26 18.28 -3.97
CA LEU A 56 1.69 17.39 -4.99
C LEU A 56 2.65 16.25 -5.40
N ASP A 57 3.93 16.54 -5.57
CA ASP A 57 4.96 15.55 -5.91
C ASP A 57 5.18 14.51 -4.81
N GLU A 58 5.19 14.96 -3.55
CA GLU A 58 5.29 14.07 -2.39
C GLU A 58 4.00 13.26 -2.21
N LEU A 59 2.83 13.89 -2.37
CA LEU A 59 1.52 13.23 -2.33
C LEU A 59 1.44 12.08 -3.34
N VAL A 60 1.81 12.32 -4.60
CA VAL A 60 1.83 11.28 -5.65
C VAL A 60 2.72 10.11 -5.24
N THR A 61 3.90 10.41 -4.67
CA THR A 61 4.83 9.39 -4.18
C THR A 61 4.23 8.56 -3.06
N GLN A 62 3.64 9.20 -2.05
CA GLN A 62 2.99 8.52 -0.91
C GLN A 62 1.81 7.66 -1.34
N LEU A 63 0.95 8.18 -2.25
CA LEU A 63 -0.20 7.43 -2.77
C LEU A 63 0.24 6.21 -3.59
N SER A 64 1.29 6.33 -4.40
CA SER A 64 1.86 5.19 -5.14
C SER A 64 2.34 4.08 -4.18
N MET A 65 3.01 4.45 -3.10
CA MET A 65 3.46 3.49 -2.08
C MET A 65 2.28 2.79 -1.39
N ARG A 66 1.24 3.54 -0.99
CA ARG A 66 0.03 2.98 -0.37
C ARG A 66 -0.74 2.07 -1.33
N LEU A 67 -0.93 2.49 -2.58
CA LEU A 67 -1.62 1.67 -3.59
C LEU A 67 -0.90 0.34 -3.80
N ARG A 68 0.43 0.36 -3.94
CA ARG A 68 1.23 -0.87 -4.09
C ARG A 68 1.11 -1.78 -2.87
N ALA A 69 1.04 -1.21 -1.66
CA ALA A 69 0.84 -1.99 -0.43
C ALA A 69 -0.55 -2.63 -0.39
N ALA A 70 -1.59 -1.88 -0.72
CA ALA A 70 -2.97 -2.38 -0.77
C ALA A 70 -3.12 -3.49 -1.82
N LEU A 71 -2.55 -3.33 -3.01
CA LEU A 71 -2.57 -4.36 -4.06
C LEU A 71 -1.89 -5.66 -3.60
N ARG A 72 -0.77 -5.57 -2.88
CA ARG A 72 -0.13 -6.77 -2.30
C ARG A 72 -1.01 -7.45 -1.25
N GLN A 73 -1.66 -6.69 -0.39
CA GLN A 73 -2.60 -7.24 0.62
C GLN A 73 -3.79 -7.92 -0.05
N ILE A 74 -4.37 -7.30 -1.08
CA ILE A 74 -5.47 -7.88 -1.86
C ILE A 74 -5.02 -9.21 -2.50
N GLU A 75 -3.82 -9.24 -3.08
CA GLU A 75 -3.29 -10.46 -3.70
C GLU A 75 -3.10 -11.60 -2.67
N GLN A 76 -2.58 -11.28 -1.49
CA GLN A 76 -2.43 -12.23 -0.39
C GLN A 76 -3.78 -12.78 0.11
N LEU A 77 -4.84 -11.96 0.10
CA LEU A 77 -6.18 -12.38 0.49
C LEU A 77 -6.87 -13.22 -0.60
N LYS A 78 -6.59 -12.96 -1.88
CA LYS A 78 -7.13 -13.72 -3.02
C LYS A 78 -6.47 -15.08 -3.16
N ASN A 79 -5.16 -15.11 -2.96
CA ASN A 79 -4.34 -16.32 -3.00
C ASN A 79 -3.75 -16.54 -1.61
N PRO A 80 -4.57 -16.96 -0.62
CA PRO A 80 -4.05 -17.32 0.68
C PRO A 80 -3.12 -18.51 0.46
N GLN A 81 -1.81 -18.25 0.42
CA GLN A 81 -0.84 -19.33 0.53
C GLN A 81 -1.20 -20.05 1.83
N ALA A 82 -1.41 -21.37 1.74
CA ALA A 82 -1.64 -22.17 2.92
C ALA A 82 -0.46 -21.90 3.88
N SER A 83 -0.71 -21.15 4.95
CA SER A 83 0.35 -20.72 5.87
C SER A 83 0.52 -21.70 7.02
N GLY A 84 -0.03 -22.91 6.87
CA GLY A 84 0.12 -24.03 7.78
C GLY A 84 1.05 -25.11 7.24
N PRO A 85 1.37 -26.14 8.05
CA PRO A 85 2.19 -27.29 7.64
C PRO A 85 1.67 -27.99 6.37
N GLU A 86 0.39 -27.83 6.02
CA GLU A 86 -0.22 -28.27 4.76
C GLU A 86 0.44 -27.71 3.48
N ALA A 87 0.98 -26.48 3.48
CA ALA A 87 1.74 -26.00 2.32
C ALA A 87 3.04 -26.78 2.12
N THR A 88 3.67 -27.23 3.21
CA THR A 88 4.88 -28.05 3.15
C THR A 88 4.57 -29.47 2.65
N TYR A 89 3.38 -30.00 2.92
CA TYR A 89 2.93 -31.28 2.35
C TYR A 89 2.53 -31.17 0.87
N GLN A 90 2.02 -30.02 0.43
CA GLN A 90 1.63 -29.79 -0.98
C GLN A 90 2.79 -29.31 -1.87
N GLU A 91 3.85 -28.75 -1.30
CA GLU A 91 5.10 -28.53 -2.03
C GLU A 91 5.78 -29.88 -2.29
N SER A 92 5.57 -30.42 -3.50
CA SER A 92 6.39 -31.53 -4.00
C SER A 92 7.86 -31.16 -3.83
N ASN A 93 8.56 -31.99 -3.06
CA ASN A 93 9.98 -31.87 -2.77
C ASN A 93 10.80 -32.00 -4.07
N ARG A 94 10.89 -30.92 -4.85
CA ARG A 94 11.58 -30.86 -6.17
C ARG A 94 13.05 -30.46 -6.05
N ARG A 95 13.58 -30.25 -4.83
CA ARG A 95 14.95 -29.77 -4.59
C ARG A 95 15.95 -30.87 -4.20
N GLY A 96 15.65 -32.14 -4.47
CA GLY A 96 16.58 -33.27 -4.28
C GLY A 96 16.47 -34.30 -5.39
N ALA A 97 17.55 -35.05 -5.62
CA ALA A 97 17.62 -36.17 -6.56
C ALA A 97 16.80 -37.37 -5.99
N GLY A 98 15.48 -37.27 -6.06
CA GLY A 98 14.56 -38.28 -5.51
C GLY A 98 13.10 -37.86 -5.50
N GLY A 99 12.69 -36.97 -6.41
CA GLY A 99 11.31 -36.50 -6.50
C GLY A 99 10.38 -37.57 -7.07
N THR A 100 9.89 -38.48 -6.23
CA THR A 100 8.78 -39.39 -6.56
C THR A 100 7.74 -39.33 -5.45
N ASN A 101 6.56 -38.79 -5.75
CA ASN A 101 5.38 -39.02 -4.91
C ASN A 101 4.85 -40.40 -5.28
N TYR A 102 5.02 -41.38 -4.38
CA TYR A 102 4.35 -42.67 -4.49
C TYR A 102 2.94 -42.54 -3.89
N THR A 103 1.93 -42.56 -4.74
CA THR A 103 0.54 -42.82 -4.35
C THR A 103 0.24 -44.28 -4.69
N GLY A 104 0.30 -45.14 -3.68
CA GLY A 104 -0.27 -46.49 -3.73
C GLY A 104 -1.80 -46.40 -3.60
N ASP A 105 -2.47 -47.32 -4.28
CA ASP A 105 -3.92 -47.50 -4.42
C ASP A 105 -4.64 -47.91 -3.13
#